data_AF-A0A6J4SF89-F1
#
_entry.id   AF-A0A6J4SF89-F1
#
_cell.length_a   1.000
_cell.length_b   1.000
_cell.length_c   1.000
_cell.angle_alpha   90.00
_cell.angle_beta   90.00
_cell.angle_gamma   90.00
#
_symmetry.space_group_name_H-M   'P 1'
#
loop_
_entity.id
_entity.type
_entity.pdbx_description
1 polymer ?
#
loop_
_entity_poly.entity_id
_entity_poly.type
_entity_poly.pdbx_seq_one_letter_code
_entity_poly.pdbx_strand_id
1 'polypeptide(L)' 'MASSTAFGILLLLISVATLSFALYALLRGGRGQRGGIGPISERGIHVIAGIRMLLIGLASLAGGLYLLLG' A
#
# COMPACT_ATOMS: atom_id res chain seq x y z
N MET A 1 18.78 -9.86 -16.80
CA MET A 1 19.25 -10.10 -15.41
C MET A 1 19.44 -8.80 -14.65
N ALA A 2 20.30 -7.87 -15.08
CA ALA A 2 20.48 -6.60 -14.34
C ALA A 2 19.19 -5.77 -14.20
N SER A 3 18.38 -5.68 -15.26
CA SER A 3 17.10 -4.97 -15.25
C SER A 3 16.04 -5.64 -14.37
N SER A 4 15.91 -6.97 -14.41
CA SER A 4 14.94 -7.72 -13.60
C SER A 4 15.23 -7.58 -12.11
N THR A 5 16.51 -7.65 -11.71
CA THR A 5 16.92 -7.41 -10.32
C THR A 5 16.61 -5.99 -9.86
N ALA A 6 16.89 -4.98 -10.70
CA ALA A 6 16.57 -3.59 -10.38
C ALA A 6 15.06 -3.36 -10.21
N PHE A 7 14.24 -3.91 -11.11
CA PHE A 7 12.78 -3.87 -10.98
C PHE A 7 12.29 -4.63 -9.75
N GLY A 8 12.87 -5.78 -9.44
CA GLY A 8 12.56 -6.55 -8.24
C GLY A 8 12.79 -5.76 -6.96
N ILE A 9 13.94 -5.11 -6.84
CA ILE A 9 14.27 -4.22 -5.70
C ILE A 9 13.28 -3.06 -5.63
N LEU A 10 12.97 -2.40 -6.75
CA LEU A 10 12.02 -1.29 -6.79
C LEU A 10 10.63 -1.73 -6.29
N LEU A 11 10.16 -2.89 -6.73
CA LEU A 11 8.87 -3.45 -6.29
C LEU A 11 8.85 -3.77 -4.80
N LEU A 12 9.95 -4.28 -4.23
CA LEU A 12 10.06 -4.48 -2.79
C LEU A 12 10.02 -3.16 -2.01
N LEU A 13 10.69 -2.11 -2.50
CA LEU A 13 10.63 -0.78 -1.86
C LEU A 13 9.22 -0.19 -1.90
N ILE A 14 8.53 -0.31 -3.03
CA ILE A 14 7.13 0.12 -3.19
C ILE A 14 6.23 -0.67 -2.23
N SER A 15 6.42 -1.98 -2.13
CA SER A 15 5.70 -2.84 -1.21
C SER A 15 5.82 -2.36 0.24
N VAL A 16 7.04 -2.12 0.71
CA VAL A 16 7.27 -1.64 2.09
C VAL A 16 6.54 -0.31 2.34
N ALA A 17 6.67 0.66 1.42
CA ALA A 17 6.03 1.96 1.57
C ALA A 17 4.49 1.85 1.60
N THR A 18 3.92 1.10 0.66
CA THR A 18 2.46 0.96 0.51
C THR A 18 1.83 0.13 1.63
N LEU A 19 2.47 -0.96 2.06
CA LEU A 19 2.01 -1.77 3.20
C LEU A 19 2.08 -0.97 4.51
N SER A 20 3.14 -0.19 4.72
CA SER A 20 3.27 0.67 5.91
C SER A 20 2.17 1.71 5.95
N PHE A 21 1.90 2.37 4.82
CA PHE A 21 0.80 3.33 4.71
C PHE A 21 -0.56 2.65 4.90
N ALA A 22 -0.78 1.47 4.31
CA ALA A 22 -2.01 0.71 4.46
C ALA A 22 -2.30 0.38 5.93
N LEU A 23 -1.28 -0.11 6.64
CA LEU A 23 -1.38 -0.42 8.07
C LEU A 23 -1.74 0.84 8.87
N TYR A 24 -1.05 1.95 8.61
CA TYR A 24 -1.35 3.24 9.22
C TYR A 24 -2.79 3.69 8.94
N ALA A 25 -3.23 3.64 7.68
CA ALA A 25 -4.53 4.13 7.26
C ALA A 25 -5.69 3.30 7.86
N LEU A 26 -5.54 1.96 7.87
CA LEU A 26 -6.51 1.04 8.45
C LEU A 26 -6.60 1.19 9.98
N LEU A 27 -5.44 1.26 10.65
CA LEU A 27 -5.41 1.34 12.10
C LEU A 27 -5.78 2.76 12.56
N ARG A 28 -5.09 3.79 12.09
CA ARG A 28 -5.15 5.14 12.68
C ARG A 28 -5.75 6.20 11.76
N GLY A 29 -5.78 5.97 10.46
CA GLY A 29 -6.25 6.95 9.48
C GLY A 29 -7.64 7.51 9.80
N GLY A 30 -7.79 8.83 9.68
CA GLY A 30 -9.05 9.55 9.89
C GLY A 30 -9.68 9.46 11.29
N ARG A 31 -9.02 8.88 12.30
CA ARG A 31 -9.59 8.85 13.67
C ARG A 31 -9.60 10.26 14.27
N GLY A 32 -10.75 10.68 14.78
CA GLY A 32 -10.92 11.98 15.44
C GLY A 32 -10.90 13.18 14.49
N GLN A 33 -10.80 12.95 13.18
CA GLN A 33 -10.86 14.01 12.18
C GLN A 33 -12.30 14.26 11.76
N ARG A 34 -12.68 15.54 11.61
CA ARG A 34 -13.97 15.96 11.06
C ARG A 34 -13.77 16.26 9.57
N GLY A 35 -14.58 15.64 8.72
CA GLY A 35 -14.45 15.73 7.27
C GLY A 35 -15.04 14.51 6.57
N GLY A 36 -14.96 14.50 5.25
CA GLY A 36 -15.48 13.43 4.41
C GLY A 36 -15.84 13.91 3.00
N ILE A 37 -16.19 12.96 2.15
CA ILE A 37 -16.66 13.20 0.78
C ILE A 37 -18.03 12.54 0.65
N GLY A 38 -19.06 13.38 0.52
CA GLY A 38 -20.45 12.92 0.44
C GLY A 38 -20.85 12.07 1.67
N PRO A 39 -21.40 10.86 1.48
CA PRO A 39 -21.83 10.00 2.58
C PRO A 39 -20.66 9.32 3.33
N ILE A 40 -19.42 9.47 2.85
CA ILE A 40 -18.26 8.77 3.39
C ILE A 40 -17.52 9.69 4.37
N SER A 41 -17.37 9.22 5.61
CA SER A 41 -16.58 9.92 6.64
C SER A 41 -15.08 9.90 6.31
N GLU A 42 -14.34 10.83 6.89
CA GLU A 42 -12.87 10.89 6.77
C GLU A 42 -12.17 9.57 7.12
N ARG A 43 -12.69 8.88 8.14
CA ARG A 43 -12.25 7.53 8.52
C ARG A 43 -12.53 6.50 7.42
N GLY A 44 -13.70 6.57 6.79
CA GLY A 44 -14.07 5.71 5.67
C GLY A 44 -13.12 5.89 4.48
N ILE A 45 -12.79 7.14 4.13
CA ILE A 45 -11.82 7.46 3.06
C ILE A 45 -10.47 6.82 3.35
N HIS A 46 -9.96 6.96 4.57
CA HIS A 46 -8.69 6.35 4.97
C HIS A 46 -8.73 4.82 4.94
N VAL A 47 -9.85 4.19 5.31
CA VAL A 47 -10.00 2.73 5.21
C VAL A 47 -9.96 2.29 3.74
N ILE A 48 -10.68 2.96 2.85
CA ILE A 48 -10.70 2.65 1.41
C ILE A 48 -9.29 2.83 0.81
N ALA A 49 -8.64 3.95 1.12
CA ALA A 49 -7.26 4.20 0.71
C ALA A 49 -6.31 3.13 1.26
N GLY A 50 -6.47 2.74 2.53
CA GLY A 50 -5.69 1.68 3.16
C GLY A 50 -5.84 0.32 2.48
N ILE A 51 -7.07 -0.09 2.15
CA ILE A 51 -7.33 -1.34 1.42
C ILE A 51 -6.68 -1.30 0.03
N ARG A 52 -6.85 -0.19 -0.71
CA ARG A 52 -6.23 -0.03 -2.04
C ARG A 52 -4.71 -0.18 -1.96
N MET A 53 -4.09 0.48 -0.98
CA MET A 53 -2.64 0.44 -0.79
C MET A 53 -2.15 -0.92 -0.29
N LEU A 54 -2.96 -1.64 0.49
CA LEU A 54 -2.68 -3.03 0.90
C LEU A 54 -2.58 -3.94 -0.33
N LEU A 55 -3.55 -3.86 -1.24
CA LEU A 55 -3.56 -4.66 -2.47
C LEU A 55 -2.35 -4.35 -3.36
N ILE A 56 -2.04 -3.07 -3.57
CA ILE A 56 -0.86 -2.64 -4.34
C ILE A 56 0.42 -3.16 -3.69
N GLY A 57 0.53 -3.08 -2.37
CA GLY A 57 1.70 -3.53 -1.63
C GLY A 57 1.91 -5.04 -1.70
N LEU A 58 0.85 -5.83 -1.54
CA LEU A 58 0.92 -7.29 -1.68
C LEU A 58 1.28 -7.72 -3.11
N ALA A 59 0.69 -7.08 -4.12
CA ALA A 59 1.02 -7.35 -5.52
C ALA A 59 2.49 -6.99 -5.83
N SER A 60 2.95 -5.85 -5.33
CA SER A 60 4.35 -5.41 -5.50
C SER A 60 5.31 -6.33 -4.75
N LEU A 61 4.93 -6.82 -3.56
CA LEU A 61 5.73 -7.81 -2.82
C LEU A 61 5.89 -9.09 -3.61
N ALA A 62 4.78 -9.66 -4.09
CA ALA A 62 4.78 -10.89 -4.85
C ALA A 62 5.60 -10.75 -6.14
N GLY A 63 5.40 -9.65 -6.89
CA GLY A 63 6.17 -9.38 -8.10
C GLY A 63 7.66 -9.16 -7.84
N GLY A 64 8.01 -8.42 -6.77
CA GLY A 64 9.40 -8.19 -6.39
C GLY A 64 10.12 -9.48 -5.99
N LEU A 65 9.48 -10.32 -5.18
CA LEU A 65 10.00 -11.63 -4.81
C LEU A 65 10.14 -12.55 -6.01
N TYR A 66 9.15 -12.56 -6.91
CA TYR A 66 9.21 -13.35 -8.14
C TYR A 66 10.41 -12.97 -9.02
N LEU A 67 10.69 -11.67 -9.20
CA LEU A 67 11.81 -11.21 -10.04
C LEU A 67 13.20 -11.41 -9.40
N LEU A 68 13.27 -11.62 -8.09
CA LEU A 68 14.54 -11.81 -7.36
C LEU A 68 14.84 -13.28 -7.07
N LEU A 69 13.82 -14.10 -6.91
CA LEU A 69 13.93 -15.51 -6.51
C LEU A 69 13.60 -16.49 -7.64
N GLY A 70 12.94 -16.03 -8.69
CA GLY A 70 12.67 -16.79 -9.93
C GLY A 70 13.68 -16.46 -11.02
#